data_AF-A0A925RDN8-F1
#
_entry.id   AF-A0A925RDN8-F1
#
_cell.length_a   1.000
_cell.length_b   1.000
_cell.length_c   1.000
_cell.angle_alpha   90.00
_cell.angle_beta   90.00
_cell.angle_gamma   90.00
#
_symmetry.space_group_name_H-M   'P 1'
#
loop_
_entity.id
_entity.type
_entity.pdbx_description
1 polymer ?
#
loop_
_entity_poly.entity_id
_entity_poly.type
_entity_poly.pdbx_seq_one_letter_code
_entity_poly.pdbx_strand_id
1 'polypeptide(L)'
;MVTGRKWLDINGDGVRLPKALVDLGFFAQNAKFFFNAYGGQEKWVRAANQDWYFIRPDGSLTRWNNTPNQLTGTVVAQLATRFYRDEYLLVETVNETFLNGWTIELLDATGTVIDASVTMDRDLNNNDSIDPETERGVYQFTVLVSGSYSVREVLQPGFVQSAGPSTVDAAAAYALDQARGLFYTGNYHTNFGGRGENWLRQATGWVYILPDGSVFSWDNNSGGANGLVNGTFLQKLDPSFHTNPQLLSDAVNPEIPLAAGNVVAGPQFGNYQPTTISGRVFEDTNQNGIRGTTELYRNNRIVQLIDRDGNVVRQVRSADVESDGNPGINPNVERGVYQFSDVVPGRYTVRHLLESGELQTAPFSSPYAELAYRVDQQFGLRFTGKFFESFGTNQERFLFADSINAWVYLTKTGDLFRWNPTSGPAPKPLTGTLIARFDGTFYTDPTKLYNAPATSIRTISGGVRNNYDFGYFDIDAAFGDSGLLG
;
A
#
# COMPACT_ATOMS: atom_id res chain seq x y z
N MET A 1 26.09 24.90 15.64
CA MET A 1 24.65 24.77 15.90
C MET A 1 24.12 23.60 15.11
N VAL A 2 23.26 22.78 15.69
CA VAL A 2 22.55 21.69 14.99
C VAL A 2 21.05 22.01 15.02
N THR A 3 20.37 21.91 13.89
CA THR A 3 18.93 22.20 13.81
C THR A 3 18.22 21.22 12.88
N GLY A 4 17.06 20.73 13.26
CA GLY A 4 16.23 19.89 12.40
C GLY A 4 14.76 19.99 12.76
N ARG A 5 13.92 19.15 12.15
CA ARG A 5 12.47 19.20 12.36
C ARG A 5 11.81 17.85 12.55
N LYS A 6 10.62 17.91 13.14
CA LYS A 6 9.71 16.79 13.40
C LYS A 6 8.44 16.93 12.57
N TRP A 7 7.99 15.88 11.88
CA TRP A 7 6.69 15.84 11.21
C TRP A 7 5.87 14.61 11.58
N LEU A 8 4.57 14.72 11.31
CA LEU A 8 3.63 13.63 11.29
C LEU A 8 3.72 12.96 9.93
N ASP A 9 4.14 11.70 9.92
CA ASP A 9 4.12 10.84 8.75
C ASP A 9 2.73 10.20 8.66
N ILE A 10 1.93 10.66 7.70
CA ILE A 10 0.50 10.30 7.64
C ILE A 10 0.30 8.97 6.91
N ASN A 11 1.13 8.68 5.92
CA ASN A 11 1.04 7.49 5.08
C ASN A 11 2.11 6.43 5.43
N GLY A 12 2.90 6.65 6.48
CA GLY A 12 3.85 5.71 7.05
C GLY A 12 5.01 5.36 6.12
N ASP A 13 5.30 6.20 5.13
CA ASP A 13 6.30 5.91 4.10
C ASP A 13 7.72 6.40 4.47
N GLY A 14 7.86 7.12 5.59
CA GLY A 14 9.11 7.66 6.09
C GLY A 14 9.62 8.85 5.28
N VAL A 15 8.82 9.43 4.39
CA VAL A 15 9.23 10.47 3.43
C VAL A 15 8.30 11.67 3.44
N ARG A 16 8.89 12.85 3.66
CA ARG A 16 8.16 14.11 3.48
C ARG A 16 8.49 14.76 2.16
N LEU A 17 7.46 15.00 1.34
CA LEU A 17 7.54 15.94 0.22
C LEU A 17 7.26 17.37 0.70
N PRO A 18 7.98 18.37 0.17
CA PRO A 18 7.60 19.77 0.35
C PRO A 18 6.16 20.01 -0.10
N LYS A 19 5.40 20.80 0.66
CA LYS A 19 4.00 21.12 0.35
C LYS A 19 3.80 21.61 -1.08
N ALA A 20 4.71 22.45 -1.58
CA ALA A 20 4.64 22.95 -2.96
C ALA A 20 4.66 21.83 -4.03
N LEU A 21 5.32 20.70 -3.75
CA LEU A 21 5.30 19.54 -4.64
C LEU A 21 4.05 18.67 -4.43
N VAL A 22 3.58 18.53 -3.19
CA VAL A 22 2.30 17.85 -2.90
C VAL A 22 1.15 18.53 -3.63
N ASP A 23 1.13 19.87 -3.62
CA ASP A 23 0.10 20.70 -4.27
C ASP A 23 0.11 20.58 -5.81
N LEU A 24 1.19 20.07 -6.43
CA LEU A 24 1.22 19.76 -7.87
C LEU A 24 0.34 18.55 -8.22
N GLY A 25 0.04 17.68 -7.25
CA GLY A 25 -0.81 16.51 -7.44
C GLY A 25 -0.30 15.57 -8.53
N PHE A 26 0.91 15.02 -8.36
CA PHE A 26 1.47 14.10 -9.34
C PHE A 26 0.65 12.81 -9.45
N PHE A 27 0.59 12.27 -10.66
CA PHE A 27 -0.07 11.02 -10.98
C PHE A 27 0.67 10.25 -12.09
N ALA A 28 0.46 8.94 -12.11
CA ALA A 28 0.91 8.07 -13.20
C ALA A 28 -0.06 8.18 -14.39
N GLN A 29 0.42 8.65 -15.54
CA GLN A 29 -0.41 8.78 -16.73
C GLN A 29 -0.87 7.39 -17.21
N ASN A 30 -2.19 7.20 -17.36
CA ASN A 30 -2.81 5.91 -17.71
C ASN A 30 -2.40 4.77 -16.76
N ALA A 31 -2.21 5.07 -15.47
CA ALA A 31 -1.73 4.14 -14.45
C ALA A 31 -0.36 3.50 -14.76
N LYS A 32 0.48 4.19 -15.54
CA LYS A 32 1.83 3.75 -15.90
C LYS A 32 2.86 4.84 -15.65
N PHE A 33 3.97 4.43 -15.06
CA PHE A 33 5.19 5.22 -15.04
C PHE A 33 6.01 4.89 -16.28
N PHE A 34 6.50 5.92 -16.98
CA PHE A 34 7.40 5.72 -18.11
C PHE A 34 8.83 5.73 -17.62
N PHE A 35 9.62 4.76 -18.05
CA PHE A 35 11.02 4.63 -17.70
C PHE A 35 11.90 4.81 -18.94
N ASN A 36 12.94 5.60 -18.79
CA ASN A 36 14.05 5.77 -19.73
C ASN A 36 13.59 6.10 -21.16
N ALA A 37 12.55 6.92 -21.30
CA ALA A 37 11.99 7.31 -22.59
C ALA A 37 13.03 8.02 -23.48
N TYR A 38 13.96 8.79 -22.89
CA TYR A 38 14.99 9.56 -23.58
C TYR A 38 16.43 9.12 -23.25
N GLY A 39 16.62 7.92 -22.70
CA GLY A 39 17.94 7.31 -22.55
C GLY A 39 18.78 7.78 -21.36
N GLY A 40 18.22 8.58 -20.44
CA GLY A 40 18.92 9.07 -19.25
C GLY A 40 18.57 8.34 -17.95
N GLN A 41 18.00 7.14 -18.05
CA GLN A 41 17.45 6.36 -16.95
C GLN A 41 16.38 7.10 -16.14
N GLU A 42 15.70 8.08 -16.73
CA GLU A 42 14.73 8.90 -16.03
C GLU A 42 13.38 8.18 -15.84
N LYS A 43 12.63 8.55 -14.81
CA LYS A 43 11.26 8.09 -14.58
C LYS A 43 10.31 9.27 -14.68
N TRP A 44 9.19 9.10 -15.37
CA TRP A 44 8.26 10.18 -15.70
C TRP A 44 6.99 10.14 -14.86
N VAL A 45 6.58 11.30 -14.38
CA VAL A 45 5.30 11.55 -13.72
C VAL A 45 4.62 12.78 -14.31
N ARG A 46 3.30 12.87 -14.16
CA ARG A 46 2.53 14.00 -14.66
C ARG A 46 1.87 14.72 -13.50
N ALA A 47 1.87 16.05 -13.51
CA ALA A 47 1.19 16.83 -12.47
C ALA A 47 -0.25 17.16 -12.88
N ALA A 48 -1.10 17.53 -11.91
CA ALA A 48 -2.49 17.93 -12.15
C ALA A 48 -2.61 19.07 -13.16
N ASN A 49 -1.61 19.97 -13.17
CA ASN A 49 -1.47 21.06 -14.14
C ASN A 49 -1.13 20.61 -15.57
N GLN A 50 -1.09 19.30 -15.83
CA GLN A 50 -0.82 18.63 -17.12
C GLN A 50 0.64 18.64 -17.59
N ASP A 51 1.56 19.25 -16.84
CA ASP A 51 2.98 19.25 -17.14
C ASP A 51 3.63 17.90 -16.84
N TRP A 52 4.67 17.58 -17.61
CA TRP A 52 5.53 16.44 -17.37
C TRP A 52 6.71 16.79 -16.48
N TYR A 53 7.03 15.86 -15.59
CA TYR A 53 8.21 15.89 -14.75
C TYR A 53 8.96 14.58 -14.91
N PHE A 54 10.27 14.63 -14.79
CA PHE A 54 11.10 13.45 -14.72
C PHE A 54 12.02 13.50 -13.52
N ILE A 55 12.20 12.34 -12.88
CA ILE A 55 13.17 12.13 -11.81
C ILE A 55 14.33 11.25 -12.31
N ARG A 56 15.55 11.61 -11.93
CA ARG A 56 16.77 10.88 -12.28
C ARG A 56 17.30 10.05 -11.10
N PRO A 57 18.23 9.10 -11.34
CA PRO A 57 18.82 8.27 -10.27
C PRO A 57 19.45 9.06 -9.11
N ASP A 58 19.89 10.29 -9.36
CA ASP A 58 20.44 11.20 -8.35
C ASP A 58 19.37 11.90 -7.49
N GLY A 59 18.08 11.67 -7.76
CA GLY A 59 16.96 12.30 -7.06
C GLY A 59 16.59 13.69 -7.58
N SER A 60 17.21 14.19 -8.66
CA SER A 60 16.81 15.46 -9.27
C SER A 60 15.43 15.34 -9.92
N LEU A 61 14.44 16.07 -9.40
CA LEU A 61 13.11 16.17 -9.99
C LEU A 61 13.06 17.42 -10.88
N THR A 62 12.80 17.22 -12.17
CA THR A 62 12.86 18.27 -13.19
C THR A 62 11.51 18.44 -13.87
N ARG A 63 10.99 19.67 -13.91
CA ARG A 63 9.88 20.04 -14.78
C ARG A 63 10.38 20.10 -16.21
N TRP A 64 9.87 19.21 -17.06
CA TRP A 64 10.28 19.13 -18.46
C TRP A 64 9.79 20.36 -19.23
N ASN A 65 10.63 20.90 -20.12
CA ASN A 65 10.31 22.09 -20.92
C ASN A 65 9.66 21.75 -22.28
N ASN A 66 9.20 20.51 -22.47
CA ASN A 66 8.62 20.00 -23.72
C ASN A 66 9.59 19.93 -24.92
N THR A 67 10.91 19.88 -24.69
CA THR A 67 11.88 19.70 -25.78
C THR A 67 11.97 18.22 -26.17
N PRO A 68 11.52 17.81 -27.37
CA PRO A 68 11.46 16.40 -27.75
C PRO A 68 12.83 15.72 -27.71
N ASN A 69 12.88 14.49 -27.23
CA ASN A 69 14.08 13.65 -27.14
C ASN A 69 15.23 14.27 -26.32
N GLN A 70 14.93 15.23 -25.44
CA GLN A 70 15.91 15.88 -24.59
C GLN A 70 15.43 15.96 -23.15
N LEU A 71 16.31 15.61 -22.22
CA LEU A 71 16.08 15.74 -20.78
C LEU A 71 16.48 17.14 -20.30
N THR A 72 15.80 18.16 -20.82
CA THR A 72 15.98 19.57 -20.47
C THR A 72 14.75 20.11 -19.73
N GLY A 73 14.96 21.10 -18.87
CA GLY A 73 13.92 21.60 -17.99
C GLY A 73 14.46 22.33 -16.78
N THR A 74 13.58 22.65 -15.85
CA THR A 74 13.94 23.32 -14.59
C THR A 74 13.92 22.30 -13.46
N VAL A 75 15.04 22.13 -12.76
CA VAL A 75 15.07 21.32 -11.53
C VAL A 75 14.22 22.03 -10.49
N VAL A 76 13.16 21.37 -10.03
CA VAL A 76 12.21 21.94 -9.05
C VAL A 76 12.49 21.45 -7.63
N ALA A 77 13.18 20.31 -7.49
CA ALA A 77 13.63 19.81 -6.20
C ALA A 77 14.77 18.81 -6.34
N GLN A 78 15.58 18.74 -5.29
CA GLN A 78 16.48 17.60 -5.05
C GLN A 78 15.83 16.71 -4.00
N LEU A 79 15.41 15.52 -4.40
CA LEU A 79 14.75 14.54 -3.54
C LEU A 79 15.73 13.45 -3.12
N ALA A 80 15.40 12.73 -2.05
CA ALA A 80 16.12 11.52 -1.70
C ALA A 80 16.02 10.51 -2.86
N THR A 81 17.09 9.76 -3.14
CA THR A 81 17.13 8.80 -4.27
C THR A 81 16.08 7.69 -4.17
N ARG A 82 15.44 7.49 -3.01
CA ARG A 82 14.30 6.58 -2.85
C ARG A 82 13.08 6.99 -3.67
N PHE A 83 12.84 8.27 -3.92
CA PHE A 83 11.76 8.72 -4.83
C PHE A 83 12.00 8.28 -6.28
N TYR A 84 13.25 8.03 -6.65
CA TYR A 84 13.57 7.41 -7.93
C TYR A 84 13.36 5.90 -7.88
N ARG A 85 13.67 5.23 -6.76
CA ARG A 85 13.51 3.77 -6.63
C ARG A 85 12.05 3.35 -6.54
N ASP A 86 11.24 4.14 -5.84
CA ASP A 86 9.81 3.96 -5.64
C ASP A 86 9.04 5.19 -6.14
N GLU A 87 8.46 5.08 -7.34
CA GLU A 87 7.71 6.16 -7.99
C GLU A 87 6.40 6.49 -7.26
N TYR A 88 5.89 5.57 -6.44
CA TYR A 88 4.65 5.81 -5.72
C TYR A 88 4.79 6.88 -4.63
N LEU A 89 6.01 7.08 -4.11
CA LEU A 89 6.32 8.19 -3.19
C LEU A 89 6.06 9.56 -3.83
N LEU A 90 6.03 9.66 -5.16
CA LEU A 90 5.69 10.91 -5.85
C LEU A 90 4.18 11.09 -6.06
N VAL A 91 3.39 10.02 -6.11
CA VAL A 91 1.97 10.09 -6.53
C VAL A 91 0.97 9.75 -5.42
N GLU A 92 1.38 9.07 -4.36
CA GLU A 92 0.56 8.73 -3.18
C GLU A 92 0.81 9.73 -2.03
N THR A 93 1.01 10.99 -2.38
CA THR A 93 1.45 12.03 -1.46
C THR A 93 0.30 12.56 -0.61
N VAL A 94 0.62 12.87 0.63
CA VAL A 94 -0.29 13.48 1.59
C VAL A 94 0.37 14.73 2.16
N ASN A 95 -0.43 15.69 2.60
CA ASN A 95 0.11 16.91 3.21
C ASN A 95 0.53 16.63 4.66
N GLU A 96 1.82 16.34 4.84
CA GLU A 96 2.41 16.03 6.14
C GLU A 96 2.81 17.29 6.90
N THR A 97 2.33 17.41 8.14
CA THR A 97 2.51 18.61 8.96
C THR A 97 3.66 18.44 9.96
N PHE A 98 4.38 19.53 10.22
CA PHE A 98 5.39 19.55 11.28
C PHE A 98 4.74 19.55 12.69
N LEU A 99 5.41 18.93 13.66
CA LEU A 99 4.92 18.68 15.02
C LEU A 99 5.76 19.36 16.10
N ASN A 100 5.09 20.06 17.00
CA ASN A 100 5.67 20.60 18.23
C ASN A 100 5.50 19.63 19.42
N GLY A 101 6.28 19.84 20.48
CA GLY A 101 6.17 19.08 21.74
C GLY A 101 6.93 17.75 21.78
N TRP A 102 7.81 17.48 20.82
CA TRP A 102 8.64 16.27 20.80
C TRP A 102 10.02 16.55 21.40
N THR A 103 10.51 15.65 22.26
CA THR A 103 11.85 15.78 22.84
C THR A 103 12.88 15.09 21.94
N ILE A 104 13.91 15.83 21.56
CA ILE A 104 15.07 15.35 20.82
C ILE A 104 16.29 15.49 21.73
N GLU A 105 17.02 14.40 21.93
CA GLU A 105 18.25 14.36 22.73
C GLU A 105 19.48 14.46 21.82
N LEU A 106 20.48 15.23 22.24
CA LEU A 106 21.80 15.30 21.63
C LEU A 106 22.76 14.40 22.41
N LEU A 107 23.49 13.57 21.69
CA LEU A 107 24.48 12.66 22.23
C LEU A 107 25.87 13.01 21.72
N ASP A 108 26.88 12.87 22.59
CA ASP A 108 28.28 12.98 22.19
C ASP A 108 28.76 11.72 21.43
N ALA A 109 30.03 11.73 21.02
CA ALA A 109 30.66 10.62 20.29
C ALA A 109 30.71 9.28 21.08
N THR A 110 30.49 9.30 22.39
CA THR A 110 30.42 8.10 23.24
C THR A 110 29.00 7.55 23.40
N GLY A 111 28.00 8.27 22.90
CA GLY A 111 26.58 7.95 23.11
C GLY A 111 26.02 8.47 24.43
N THR A 112 26.70 9.39 25.11
CA THR A 112 26.18 10.03 26.32
C THR A 112 25.26 11.18 25.95
N VAL A 113 24.06 11.26 26.53
CA VAL A 113 23.15 12.40 26.36
C VAL A 113 23.74 13.63 27.05
N ILE A 114 23.94 14.71 26.30
CA ILE A 114 24.56 15.95 26.77
C ILE A 114 23.64 17.17 26.69
N ASP A 115 22.56 17.10 25.92
CA ASP A 115 21.55 18.16 25.79
C ASP A 115 20.21 17.59 25.29
N ALA A 116 19.14 18.35 25.44
CA ALA A 116 17.82 18.02 24.91
C ALA A 116 17.07 19.27 24.43
N SER A 117 16.41 19.17 23.28
CA SER A 117 15.58 20.22 22.69
C SER A 117 14.15 19.70 22.49
N VAL A 118 13.16 20.51 22.86
CA VAL A 118 11.76 20.26 22.51
C VAL A 118 11.44 20.93 21.18
N THR A 119 10.75 20.24 20.28
CA THR A 119 10.32 20.81 19.00
C THR A 119 9.26 21.88 19.24
N MET A 120 9.40 23.04 18.58
CA MET A 120 8.47 24.15 18.73
C MET A 120 8.44 25.03 17.48
N ASP A 121 7.46 25.93 17.40
CA ASP A 121 7.45 27.01 16.42
C ASP A 121 8.62 27.97 16.74
N ARG A 122 9.43 28.30 15.73
CA ARG A 122 10.56 29.22 15.84
C ARG A 122 10.59 30.12 14.61
N ASP A 123 10.43 31.42 14.79
CA ASP A 123 10.65 32.39 13.73
C ASP A 123 12.15 32.40 13.35
N LEU A 124 12.47 31.79 12.21
CA LEU A 124 13.84 31.60 11.75
C LEU A 124 14.31 32.77 10.87
N ASN A 125 13.37 33.50 10.28
CA ASN A 125 13.66 34.61 9.39
C ASN A 125 13.50 35.99 10.06
N ASN A 126 13.04 36.02 11.31
CA ASN A 126 12.78 37.20 12.14
C ASN A 126 11.78 38.17 11.50
N ASN A 127 10.69 37.66 10.95
CA ASN A 127 9.61 38.47 10.36
C ASN A 127 8.38 38.61 11.27
N ASP A 128 8.47 38.18 12.53
CA ASP A 128 7.40 38.16 13.54
C ASP A 128 6.18 37.31 13.16
N SER A 129 6.35 36.40 12.19
CA SER A 129 5.34 35.45 11.73
C SER A 129 5.92 34.04 11.76
N ILE A 130 5.05 33.05 11.95
CA ILE A 130 5.43 31.64 11.87
C ILE A 130 4.86 31.07 10.58
N ASP A 131 5.75 30.71 9.65
CA ASP A 131 5.43 29.89 8.50
C ASP A 131 5.49 28.39 8.87
N PRO A 132 4.35 27.67 8.88
CA PRO A 132 4.33 26.26 9.24
C PRO A 132 5.23 25.36 8.37
N GLU A 133 5.55 25.73 7.13
CA GLU A 133 6.39 24.91 6.24
C GLU A 133 7.90 25.07 6.50
N THR A 134 8.30 26.16 7.15
CA THR A 134 9.72 26.47 7.39
C THR A 134 10.07 26.54 8.87
N GLU A 135 9.11 26.87 9.75
CA GLU A 135 9.35 27.34 11.12
C GLU A 135 8.63 26.54 12.20
N ARG A 136 7.84 25.53 11.84
CA ARG A 136 7.19 24.61 12.81
C ARG A 136 8.00 23.35 13.05
N GLY A 137 7.86 22.80 14.25
CA GLY A 137 8.43 21.51 14.64
C GLY A 137 9.95 21.53 14.74
N VAL A 138 10.54 22.69 14.98
CA VAL A 138 11.99 22.90 14.96
C VAL A 138 12.60 22.51 16.30
N TYR A 139 13.62 21.64 16.26
CA TYR A 139 14.54 21.42 17.38
C TYR A 139 15.90 22.08 17.06
N GLN A 140 16.60 22.57 18.08
CA GLN A 140 17.85 23.30 17.90
C GLN A 140 18.77 23.12 19.10
N PHE A 141 20.03 22.79 18.82
CA PHE A 141 21.12 22.76 19.79
C PHE A 141 22.12 23.87 19.46
N THR A 142 22.28 24.84 20.36
CA THR A 142 23.16 25.99 20.20
C THR A 142 24.44 25.86 21.01
N VAL A 143 25.44 26.68 20.69
CA VAL A 143 26.69 26.80 21.48
C VAL A 143 27.42 25.46 21.67
N LEU A 144 27.37 24.61 20.65
CA LEU A 144 28.09 23.33 20.65
C LEU A 144 29.58 23.54 20.29
N VAL A 145 30.45 22.81 20.99
CA VAL A 145 31.88 22.74 20.66
C VAL A 145 32.10 21.92 19.38
N SER A 146 33.26 22.06 18.74
CA SER A 146 33.59 21.22 17.60
C SER A 146 33.71 19.76 18.02
N GLY A 147 33.09 18.84 17.29
CA GLY A 147 33.05 17.42 17.63
C GLY A 147 32.12 16.64 16.71
N SER A 148 32.02 15.34 16.97
CA SER A 148 31.02 14.47 16.36
C SER A 148 29.88 14.26 17.35
N TYR A 149 28.65 14.43 16.88
CA TYR A 149 27.43 14.30 17.66
C TYR A 149 26.44 13.38 16.95
N SER A 150 25.47 12.88 17.69
CA SER A 150 24.27 12.26 17.12
C SER A 150 23.02 12.79 17.84
N VAL A 151 21.85 12.59 17.25
CA VAL A 151 20.57 12.96 17.86
C VAL A 151 19.64 11.77 17.87
N ARG A 152 18.77 11.66 18.88
CA ARG A 152 17.66 10.69 18.88
C ARG A 152 16.39 11.35 19.40
N GLU A 153 15.24 10.89 18.93
CA GLU A 153 13.97 11.30 19.52
C GLU A 153 13.61 10.43 20.72
N VAL A 154 12.93 11.03 21.69
CA VAL A 154 12.22 10.31 22.75
C VAL A 154 10.83 9.97 22.22
N LEU A 155 10.61 8.70 21.88
CA LEU A 155 9.38 8.23 21.26
C LEU A 155 8.18 8.42 22.21
N GLN A 156 7.09 9.00 21.71
CA GLN A 156 5.84 9.12 22.47
C GLN A 156 4.97 7.85 22.33
N PRO A 157 4.22 7.46 23.39
CA PRO A 157 3.30 6.33 23.31
C PRO A 157 2.31 6.44 22.15
N GLY A 158 2.06 5.32 21.46
CA GLY A 158 1.12 5.25 20.34
C GLY A 158 1.68 5.77 19.00
N PHE A 159 2.93 6.21 18.97
CA PHE A 159 3.64 6.54 17.72
C PHE A 159 4.71 5.50 17.43
N VAL A 160 4.98 5.33 16.14
CA VAL A 160 6.13 4.59 15.62
C VAL A 160 6.95 5.55 14.78
N GLN A 161 8.26 5.54 14.98
CA GLN A 161 9.16 6.35 14.17
C GLN A 161 9.38 5.72 12.81
N SER A 162 9.06 6.45 11.74
CA SER A 162 9.27 6.07 10.34
C SER A 162 10.45 6.77 9.68
N ALA A 163 10.93 7.89 10.23
CA ALA A 163 12.08 8.59 9.71
C ALA A 163 12.96 9.18 10.81
N GLY A 164 14.26 9.27 10.52
CA GLY A 164 15.28 9.81 11.42
C GLY A 164 16.20 8.74 12.00
N PRO A 165 17.27 9.17 12.67
CA PRO A 165 18.43 8.33 13.02
C PRO A 165 18.24 7.43 14.24
N SER A 166 17.02 7.25 14.79
CA SER A 166 16.89 6.39 15.96
C SER A 166 17.07 4.93 15.50
N THR A 167 18.04 4.21 16.04
CA THR A 167 18.04 3.76 17.43
C THR A 167 19.47 3.47 17.88
N VAL A 168 19.65 2.85 19.06
CA VAL A 168 20.91 2.19 19.41
C VAL A 168 21.40 1.41 18.17
N ASP A 169 22.67 1.56 17.79
CA ASP A 169 23.25 1.01 16.56
C ASP A 169 22.97 1.76 15.25
N ALA A 170 22.48 3.01 15.25
CA ALA A 170 22.26 3.81 14.03
C ALA A 170 23.48 3.88 13.09
N ALA A 171 24.70 3.95 13.63
CA ALA A 171 25.93 3.97 12.84
C ALA A 171 26.19 2.61 12.19
N ALA A 172 25.90 1.52 12.91
CA ALA A 172 26.01 0.16 12.38
C ALA A 172 24.91 -0.13 11.35
N ALA A 173 23.69 0.35 11.56
CA ALA A 173 22.60 0.28 10.60
C ALA A 173 22.93 1.05 9.33
N TYR A 174 23.43 2.29 9.45
CA TYR A 174 23.89 3.07 8.30
C TYR A 174 25.01 2.37 7.54
N ALA A 175 26.04 1.88 8.24
CA ALA A 175 27.13 1.15 7.60
C ALA A 175 26.64 -0.13 6.91
N LEU A 176 25.72 -0.87 7.53
CA LEU A 176 25.13 -2.08 6.96
C LEU A 176 24.31 -1.78 5.71
N ASP A 177 23.49 -0.73 5.76
CA ASP A 177 22.73 -0.27 4.60
C ASP A 177 23.65 0.15 3.46
N GLN A 178 24.63 1.01 3.70
CA GLN A 178 25.58 1.43 2.67
C GLN A 178 26.36 0.26 2.06
N ALA A 179 26.70 -0.74 2.86
CA ALA A 179 27.42 -1.92 2.40
C ALA A 179 26.55 -2.86 1.53
N ARG A 180 25.24 -2.92 1.76
CA ARG A 180 24.34 -3.90 1.13
C ARG A 180 23.35 -3.28 0.14
N GLY A 181 23.17 -1.97 0.19
CA GLY A 181 22.13 -1.22 -0.49
C GLY A 181 20.77 -1.80 -0.14
N LEU A 182 20.40 -1.78 1.14
CA LEU A 182 19.15 -2.39 1.58
C LEU A 182 17.98 -1.57 1.04
N PHE A 183 16.90 -2.25 0.70
CA PHE A 183 15.70 -1.57 0.27
C PHE A 183 14.46 -2.38 0.60
N TYR A 184 13.42 -1.63 0.94
CA TYR A 184 12.08 -2.16 1.07
C TYR A 184 11.54 -2.56 -0.31
N THR A 185 10.87 -3.71 -0.36
CA THR A 185 10.30 -4.27 -1.60
C THR A 185 8.79 -4.14 -1.70
N GLY A 186 8.17 -3.33 -0.82
CA GLY A 186 6.71 -3.25 -0.73
C GLY A 186 6.08 -4.18 0.30
N ASN A 187 6.85 -5.15 0.83
CA ASN A 187 6.47 -6.04 1.92
C ASN A 187 7.72 -6.51 2.70
N TYR A 188 7.57 -6.75 4.00
CA TYR A 188 8.59 -7.37 4.86
C TYR A 188 8.53 -8.90 4.91
N HIS A 189 7.66 -9.56 4.15
CA HIS A 189 7.53 -11.03 4.12
C HIS A 189 7.54 -11.67 5.52
N THR A 190 6.83 -11.04 6.46
CA THR A 190 6.96 -11.34 7.88
C THR A 190 6.76 -12.82 8.16
N ASN A 191 7.70 -13.39 8.92
CA ASN A 191 7.68 -14.78 9.37
C ASN A 191 7.63 -15.83 8.25
N PHE A 192 8.00 -15.49 7.00
CA PHE A 192 8.16 -16.46 5.90
C PHE A 192 9.03 -17.68 6.31
N GLY A 193 10.05 -17.42 7.10
CA GLY A 193 11.03 -18.34 7.63
C GLY A 193 10.68 -19.02 8.94
N GLY A 194 9.53 -18.71 9.55
CA GLY A 194 9.07 -19.33 10.79
C GLY A 194 9.82 -18.89 12.05
N ARG A 195 10.61 -17.81 12.03
CA ARG A 195 11.36 -17.28 13.19
C ARG A 195 10.90 -15.88 13.61
N GLY A 196 9.72 -15.46 13.14
CA GLY A 196 9.14 -14.15 13.41
C GLY A 196 9.86 -13.01 12.69
N GLU A 197 10.64 -13.30 11.65
CA GLU A 197 11.56 -12.36 11.03
C GLU A 197 10.91 -11.41 10.02
N ASN A 198 11.52 -10.24 9.81
CA ASN A 198 11.14 -9.28 8.77
C ASN A 198 12.24 -9.18 7.71
N TRP A 199 11.87 -8.96 6.45
CA TRP A 199 12.75 -9.13 5.30
C TRP A 199 12.95 -7.83 4.53
N LEU A 200 14.20 -7.56 4.17
CA LEU A 200 14.62 -6.48 3.28
C LEU A 200 15.39 -7.07 2.10
N ARG A 201 15.38 -6.38 0.97
CA ARG A 201 16.17 -6.79 -0.18
C ARG A 201 17.51 -6.09 -0.17
N GLN A 202 18.54 -6.77 -0.66
CA GLN A 202 19.86 -6.18 -0.91
C GLN A 202 20.16 -6.28 -2.42
N ALA A 203 21.30 -5.75 -2.86
CA ALA A 203 21.69 -5.79 -4.28
C ALA A 203 21.53 -7.17 -4.93
N THR A 204 21.85 -8.24 -4.19
CA THR A 204 21.58 -9.63 -4.58
C THR A 204 21.04 -10.45 -3.41
N GLY A 205 19.82 -10.99 -3.56
CA GLY A 205 19.17 -11.79 -2.52
C GLY A 205 18.49 -10.96 -1.43
N TRP A 206 18.29 -11.57 -0.26
CA TRP A 206 17.52 -11.01 0.84
C TRP A 206 18.31 -10.97 2.14
N VAL A 207 17.93 -10.02 2.99
CA VAL A 207 18.33 -9.92 4.38
C VAL A 207 17.09 -10.11 5.23
N TYR A 208 17.20 -10.80 6.36
CA TYR A 208 16.15 -10.86 7.36
C TYR A 208 16.66 -10.38 8.71
N ILE A 209 15.78 -9.76 9.48
CA ILE A 209 16.01 -9.35 10.87
C ILE A 209 15.08 -10.14 11.78
N LEU A 210 15.61 -10.71 12.86
CA LEU A 210 14.85 -11.46 13.87
C LEU A 210 14.27 -10.52 14.95
N PRO A 211 13.25 -10.95 15.74
CA PRO A 211 12.67 -10.15 16.82
C PRO A 211 13.65 -9.60 17.85
N ASP A 212 14.81 -10.24 17.99
CA ASP A 212 15.86 -9.79 18.90
C ASP A 212 16.77 -8.70 18.29
N GLY A 213 16.56 -8.31 17.03
CA GLY A 213 17.37 -7.35 16.28
C GLY A 213 18.59 -7.97 15.57
N SER A 214 18.77 -9.29 15.59
CA SER A 214 19.84 -9.95 14.84
C SER A 214 19.53 -9.96 13.33
N VAL A 215 20.45 -9.46 12.52
CA VAL A 215 20.32 -9.31 11.06
C VAL A 215 21.17 -10.36 10.34
N PHE A 216 20.62 -11.00 9.32
CA PHE A 216 21.26 -12.08 8.56
C PHE A 216 21.09 -11.89 7.05
N SER A 217 22.13 -12.24 6.28
CA SER A 217 22.00 -12.47 4.84
C SER A 217 21.41 -13.86 4.63
N TRP A 218 20.29 -13.95 3.93
CA TRP A 218 19.56 -15.19 3.75
C TRP A 218 20.31 -16.24 2.91
N ASP A 219 20.23 -17.50 3.34
CA ASP A 219 20.52 -18.67 2.51
C ASP A 219 19.25 -19.09 1.76
N ASN A 220 19.25 -18.93 0.43
CA ASN A 220 18.09 -19.16 -0.43
C ASN A 220 17.55 -20.60 -0.41
N ASN A 221 18.23 -21.54 0.24
CA ASN A 221 17.77 -22.91 0.45
C ASN A 221 17.08 -23.14 1.81
N SER A 222 16.66 -22.08 2.50
CA SER A 222 16.01 -22.16 3.82
C SER A 222 14.74 -21.31 3.90
N GLY A 223 13.85 -21.59 4.86
CA GLY A 223 12.57 -20.88 5.02
C GLY A 223 11.40 -21.54 4.25
N GLY A 224 10.17 -21.21 4.65
CA GLY A 224 8.96 -21.77 4.06
C GLY A 224 8.92 -23.31 4.07
N ALA A 225 8.79 -23.91 2.90
CA ALA A 225 8.75 -25.37 2.74
C ALA A 225 10.08 -26.07 3.10
N ASN A 226 11.19 -25.32 3.16
CA ASN A 226 12.52 -25.84 3.47
C ASN A 226 12.85 -25.78 4.97
N GLY A 227 11.85 -25.53 5.83
CA GLY A 227 12.02 -25.46 7.29
C GLY A 227 12.36 -24.06 7.78
N LEU A 228 12.98 -23.96 8.96
CA LEU A 228 13.32 -22.67 9.57
C LEU A 228 14.32 -21.90 8.72
N VAL A 229 14.15 -20.58 8.64
CA VAL A 229 15.10 -19.70 7.95
C VAL A 229 16.47 -19.73 8.60
N ASN A 230 17.49 -19.81 7.74
CA ASN A 230 18.89 -19.73 8.09
C ASN A 230 19.62 -18.71 7.19
N GLY A 231 20.79 -18.29 7.63
CA GLY A 231 21.59 -17.31 6.90
C GLY A 231 22.91 -16.99 7.58
N THR A 232 23.72 -16.17 6.92
CA THR A 232 24.96 -15.64 7.49
C THR A 232 24.66 -14.44 8.37
N PHE A 233 25.05 -14.50 9.65
CA PHE A 233 24.89 -13.37 10.57
C PHE A 233 25.67 -12.14 10.07
N LEU A 234 25.04 -10.98 10.10
CA LEU A 234 25.62 -9.71 9.65
C LEU A 234 25.90 -8.78 10.81
N GLN A 235 24.87 -8.52 11.62
CA GLN A 235 24.92 -7.48 12.65
C GLN A 235 23.88 -7.77 13.72
N LYS A 236 24.20 -7.41 14.97
CA LYS A 236 23.20 -7.26 16.03
C LYS A 236 22.82 -5.79 16.09
N LEU A 237 21.53 -5.51 15.94
CA LEU A 237 20.95 -4.20 16.12
C LEU A 237 19.96 -4.24 17.29
N ASP A 238 19.50 -3.07 17.72
CA ASP A 238 18.37 -2.95 18.63
C ASP A 238 17.10 -3.65 18.06
N PRO A 239 16.27 -4.29 18.89
CA PRO A 239 14.98 -4.86 18.45
C PRO A 239 14.03 -3.88 17.75
N SER A 240 14.22 -2.56 17.92
CA SER A 240 13.50 -1.53 17.17
C SER A 240 13.58 -1.71 15.64
N PHE A 241 14.71 -2.17 15.10
CA PHE A 241 14.89 -2.38 13.66
C PHE A 241 14.08 -3.58 13.17
N HIS A 242 13.73 -4.52 14.04
CA HIS A 242 12.77 -5.57 13.69
C HIS A 242 11.36 -5.00 13.66
N THR A 243 11.01 -4.18 14.64
CA THR A 243 9.68 -3.53 14.74
C THR A 243 9.44 -2.60 13.55
N ASN A 244 10.46 -1.86 13.14
CA ASN A 244 10.44 -1.06 11.92
C ASN A 244 11.71 -1.27 11.07
N PRO A 245 11.70 -2.19 10.11
CA PRO A 245 12.86 -2.43 9.24
C PRO A 245 13.20 -1.28 8.29
N GLN A 246 12.33 -0.28 8.11
CA GLN A 246 12.71 0.94 7.37
C GLN A 246 13.85 1.70 8.04
N LEU A 247 13.95 1.63 9.38
CA LEU A 247 15.07 2.23 10.10
C LEU A 247 16.43 1.70 9.61
N LEU A 248 16.44 0.46 9.09
CA LEU A 248 17.63 -0.15 8.53
C LEU A 248 17.81 0.19 7.04
N SER A 249 16.79 0.07 6.19
CA SER A 249 16.93 0.36 4.76
C SER A 249 17.05 1.85 4.41
N ASP A 250 16.62 2.72 5.32
CA ASP A 250 16.65 4.17 5.17
C ASP A 250 17.57 4.80 6.23
N ALA A 251 18.50 4.00 6.77
CA ALA A 251 19.44 4.47 7.77
C ALA A 251 20.16 5.72 7.25
N VAL A 252 20.09 6.80 8.03
CA VAL A 252 20.80 8.06 7.74
C VAL A 252 22.09 8.04 8.55
N ASN A 253 23.16 8.62 8.01
CA ASN A 253 24.38 8.82 8.78
C ASN A 253 24.02 9.56 10.08
N PRO A 254 24.17 8.92 11.26
CA PRO A 254 23.80 9.55 12.52
C PRO A 254 24.84 10.56 12.97
N GLU A 255 26.05 10.53 12.41
CA GLU A 255 27.11 11.46 12.77
C GLU A 255 26.87 12.83 12.16
N ILE A 256 26.87 13.82 13.04
CA ILE A 256 26.79 15.23 12.71
C ILE A 256 28.18 15.83 12.99
N PRO A 257 29.08 15.84 11.99
CA PRO A 257 30.38 16.46 12.16
C PRO A 257 30.18 17.97 12.29
N LEU A 258 30.54 18.51 13.45
CA LEU A 258 30.41 19.93 13.73
C LEU A 258 31.80 20.58 13.80
N ALA A 259 32.04 21.54 12.90
CA ALA A 259 33.19 22.43 12.96
C ALA A 259 32.79 23.79 13.59
N ALA A 260 33.77 24.50 14.15
CA ALA A 260 33.56 25.80 14.76
C ALA A 260 32.95 26.80 13.76
N GLY A 261 31.93 27.54 14.20
CA GLY A 261 31.24 28.54 13.38
C GLY A 261 30.13 27.99 12.46
N ASN A 262 29.95 26.68 12.36
CA ASN A 262 28.97 26.10 11.44
C ASN A 262 27.56 25.99 12.03
N VAL A 263 26.57 26.23 11.17
CA VAL A 263 25.20 25.76 11.33
C VAL A 263 25.06 24.50 10.48
N VAL A 264 24.74 23.39 11.12
CA VAL A 264 24.58 22.09 10.46
C VAL A 264 23.12 21.69 10.50
N ALA A 265 22.58 21.30 9.34
CA ALA A 265 21.27 20.68 9.27
C ALA A 265 21.36 19.31 9.94
N GLY A 266 20.67 19.17 11.07
CA GLY A 266 20.46 17.92 11.76
C GLY A 266 19.40 17.05 11.06
N PRO A 267 19.34 15.77 11.43
CA PRO A 267 18.36 14.83 10.92
C PRO A 267 16.92 15.29 11.13
N GLN A 268 16.06 14.84 10.24
CA GLN A 268 14.63 15.12 10.24
C GLN A 268 13.94 13.86 10.83
N PHE A 269 12.98 14.03 11.74
CA PHE A 269 12.23 12.94 12.39
C PHE A 269 10.75 12.86 11.95
N GLY A 270 10.31 11.72 11.43
CA GLY A 270 8.91 11.47 11.01
C GLY A 270 8.31 10.31 11.80
N ASN A 271 7.10 10.47 12.32
CA ASN A 271 6.38 9.40 13.04
C ASN A 271 4.96 9.25 12.53
N TYR A 272 4.50 8.00 12.45
CA TYR A 272 3.11 7.67 12.18
C TYR A 272 2.44 7.07 13.41
N GLN A 273 1.11 7.09 13.41
CA GLN A 273 0.32 6.30 14.34
C GLN A 273 -0.18 5.05 13.61
N PRO A 274 0.15 3.85 14.09
CA PRO A 274 -0.37 2.63 13.50
C PRO A 274 -1.90 2.59 13.61
N THR A 275 -2.53 1.82 12.73
CA THR A 275 -3.98 1.65 12.73
C THR A 275 -4.40 0.18 12.84
N THR A 276 -5.69 -0.03 13.01
CA THR A 276 -6.31 -1.36 13.01
C THR A 276 -7.27 -1.46 11.84
N ILE A 277 -7.13 -2.54 11.08
CA ILE A 277 -8.11 -2.98 10.10
C ILE A 277 -8.86 -4.14 10.74
N SER A 278 -10.18 -4.06 10.80
CA SER A 278 -11.00 -5.13 11.36
C SER A 278 -12.23 -5.35 10.51
N GLY A 279 -12.97 -6.39 10.82
CA GLY A 279 -14.24 -6.67 10.18
C GLY A 279 -14.78 -8.00 10.64
N ARG A 280 -15.88 -8.41 10.03
CA ARG A 280 -16.45 -9.73 10.28
C ARG A 280 -16.75 -10.46 8.99
N VAL A 281 -16.73 -11.78 9.06
CA VAL A 281 -17.13 -12.65 7.94
C VAL A 281 -18.51 -13.22 8.24
N PHE A 282 -19.48 -13.06 7.34
CA PHE A 282 -20.83 -13.61 7.45
C PHE A 282 -21.19 -14.47 6.25
N GLU A 283 -22.13 -15.38 6.46
CA GLU A 283 -22.74 -16.18 5.40
C GLU A 283 -23.98 -15.47 4.86
N ASP A 284 -23.90 -15.06 3.60
CA ASP A 284 -24.94 -14.34 2.86
C ASP A 284 -25.84 -15.34 2.13
N THR A 285 -26.74 -15.95 2.90
CA THR A 285 -27.67 -16.97 2.40
C THR A 285 -28.61 -16.49 1.29
N ASN A 286 -28.82 -15.17 1.17
CA ASN A 286 -29.73 -14.58 0.19
C ASN A 286 -29.04 -13.85 -0.98
N GLN A 287 -27.70 -13.79 -0.97
CA GLN A 287 -26.84 -13.25 -2.03
C GLN A 287 -27.06 -11.75 -2.35
N ASN A 288 -27.45 -10.95 -1.36
CA ASN A 288 -27.69 -9.51 -1.58
C ASN A 288 -26.47 -8.63 -1.22
N GLY A 289 -25.40 -9.23 -0.68
CA GLY A 289 -24.19 -8.54 -0.25
C GLY A 289 -24.34 -7.69 1.02
N ILE A 290 -25.45 -7.84 1.74
CA ILE A 290 -25.80 -7.08 2.95
C ILE A 290 -26.23 -8.06 4.04
N ARG A 291 -25.51 -8.08 5.16
CA ARG A 291 -25.83 -8.96 6.28
C ARG A 291 -27.24 -8.70 6.82
N GLY A 292 -28.13 -9.68 6.63
CA GLY A 292 -29.46 -9.73 7.22
C GLY A 292 -29.46 -10.20 8.68
N THR A 293 -30.58 -10.04 9.38
CA THR A 293 -30.69 -10.43 10.80
C THR A 293 -30.65 -11.94 11.05
N THR A 294 -30.99 -12.74 10.04
CA THR A 294 -30.95 -14.21 10.10
C THR A 294 -29.61 -14.80 9.64
N GLU A 295 -28.71 -13.97 9.13
CA GLU A 295 -27.42 -14.39 8.59
C GLU A 295 -26.35 -14.39 9.68
N LEU A 296 -25.58 -15.47 9.69
CA LEU A 296 -24.65 -15.77 10.77
C LEU A 296 -23.24 -15.29 10.42
N TYR A 297 -22.57 -14.70 11.41
CA TYR A 297 -21.14 -14.53 11.37
C TYR A 297 -20.43 -15.89 11.51
N ARG A 298 -19.27 -16.03 10.87
CA ARG A 298 -18.54 -17.29 10.69
C ARG A 298 -17.09 -17.15 11.15
N ASN A 299 -16.70 -18.08 12.03
CA ASN A 299 -15.32 -18.22 12.50
C ASN A 299 -14.51 -19.09 11.54
N ASN A 300 -13.20 -19.11 11.77
CA ASN A 300 -12.22 -19.90 11.07
C ASN A 300 -12.10 -19.56 9.57
N ARG A 301 -12.56 -18.37 9.16
CA ARG A 301 -12.48 -17.88 7.78
C ARG A 301 -11.18 -17.14 7.58
N ILE A 302 -10.45 -17.43 6.51
CA ILE A 302 -9.15 -16.84 6.26
C ILE A 302 -9.30 -15.46 5.62
N VAL A 303 -8.73 -14.44 6.24
CA VAL A 303 -8.68 -13.07 5.69
C VAL A 303 -7.23 -12.65 5.53
N GLN A 304 -6.92 -12.08 4.37
CA GLN A 304 -5.60 -11.62 3.95
C GLN A 304 -5.59 -10.10 3.81
N LEU A 305 -4.53 -9.48 4.34
CA LEU A 305 -4.16 -8.10 4.05
C LEU A 305 -3.08 -8.13 2.96
N ILE A 306 -3.31 -7.38 1.90
CA ILE A 306 -2.50 -7.37 0.69
C ILE A 306 -2.02 -5.94 0.47
N ASP A 307 -0.73 -5.75 0.22
CA ASP A 307 -0.18 -4.43 -0.12
C ASP A 307 -0.59 -3.98 -1.54
N ARG A 308 -0.13 -2.80 -1.94
CA ARG A 308 -0.37 -2.25 -3.27
C ARG A 308 0.29 -3.02 -4.41
N ASP A 309 1.34 -3.79 -4.12
CA ASP A 309 2.09 -4.59 -5.08
C ASP A 309 1.46 -5.97 -5.28
N GLY A 310 0.41 -6.29 -4.51
CA GLY A 310 -0.34 -7.53 -4.59
C GLY A 310 0.19 -8.64 -3.69
N ASN A 311 1.14 -8.36 -2.81
CA ASN A 311 1.66 -9.37 -1.88
C ASN A 311 0.78 -9.46 -0.63
N VAL A 312 0.55 -10.68 -0.16
CA VAL A 312 -0.08 -10.90 1.15
C VAL A 312 0.94 -10.51 2.23
N VAL A 313 0.69 -9.40 2.91
CA VAL A 313 1.54 -8.92 4.01
C VAL A 313 1.18 -9.58 5.33
N ARG A 314 -0.11 -9.89 5.55
CA ARG A 314 -0.62 -10.56 6.75
C ARG A 314 -1.82 -11.43 6.43
N GLN A 315 -2.01 -12.48 7.23
CA GLN A 315 -3.19 -13.35 7.16
C GLN A 315 -3.67 -13.68 8.57
N VAL A 316 -4.98 -13.64 8.78
CA VAL A 316 -5.63 -14.00 10.04
C VAL A 316 -6.81 -14.93 9.78
N ARG A 317 -7.31 -15.56 10.85
CA ARG A 317 -8.58 -16.29 10.83
C ARG A 317 -9.61 -15.51 11.63
N SER A 318 -10.83 -15.43 11.13
CA SER A 318 -11.94 -14.90 11.90
C SER A 318 -12.20 -15.77 13.14
N ALA A 319 -12.59 -15.15 14.25
CA ALA A 319 -12.81 -15.84 15.51
C ALA A 319 -13.90 -15.14 16.33
N ASP A 320 -14.31 -15.81 17.41
CA ASP A 320 -15.04 -15.14 18.48
C ASP A 320 -14.07 -14.23 19.25
N VAL A 321 -14.43 -12.95 19.40
CA VAL A 321 -13.65 -11.94 20.12
C VAL A 321 -14.55 -11.27 21.15
N GLU A 322 -14.25 -11.52 22.42
CA GLU A 322 -14.94 -10.89 23.54
C GLU A 322 -14.71 -9.37 23.54
N SER A 323 -15.79 -8.61 23.61
CA SER A 323 -15.78 -7.16 23.37
C SER A 323 -16.50 -6.34 24.44
N ASP A 324 -17.39 -6.96 25.23
CA ASP A 324 -18.24 -6.24 26.19
C ASP A 324 -17.96 -6.58 27.67
N GLY A 325 -17.07 -7.55 27.92
CA GLY A 325 -16.60 -7.94 29.24
C GLY A 325 -17.56 -8.89 29.97
N ASN A 326 -18.62 -9.37 29.31
CA ASN A 326 -19.55 -10.32 29.89
C ASN A 326 -19.08 -11.77 29.68
N PRO A 327 -19.42 -12.69 30.60
CA PRO A 327 -19.15 -14.10 30.40
C PRO A 327 -20.05 -14.67 29.30
N GLY A 328 -19.50 -14.87 28.11
CA GLY A 328 -20.09 -15.65 27.01
C GLY A 328 -20.15 -14.87 25.69
N ILE A 329 -19.94 -15.58 24.57
CA ILE A 329 -19.92 -14.95 23.24
C ILE A 329 -21.33 -14.61 22.76
N ASN A 330 -21.58 -13.33 22.51
CA ASN A 330 -22.75 -12.88 21.76
C ASN A 330 -22.48 -12.95 20.25
N PRO A 331 -23.11 -13.90 19.53
CA PRO A 331 -22.78 -14.17 18.13
C PRO A 331 -23.13 -13.04 17.16
N ASN A 332 -23.90 -12.03 17.57
CA ASN A 332 -24.26 -10.89 16.72
C ASN A 332 -23.25 -9.74 16.77
N VAL A 333 -22.39 -9.71 17.79
CA VAL A 333 -21.36 -8.67 17.97
C VAL A 333 -19.96 -9.25 17.95
N GLU A 334 -19.76 -10.46 18.46
CA GLU A 334 -18.44 -10.96 18.83
C GLU A 334 -17.96 -12.11 17.94
N ARG A 335 -18.84 -12.69 17.13
CA ARG A 335 -18.46 -13.78 16.23
C ARG A 335 -17.94 -13.29 14.89
N GLY A 336 -17.06 -14.10 14.31
CA GLY A 336 -16.55 -13.94 12.96
C GLY A 336 -15.63 -12.75 12.79
N VAL A 337 -15.09 -12.22 13.89
CA VAL A 337 -14.23 -11.05 13.92
C VAL A 337 -12.85 -11.40 13.41
N TYR A 338 -12.35 -10.63 12.45
CA TYR A 338 -10.96 -10.65 12.04
C TYR A 338 -10.33 -9.28 12.32
N GLN A 339 -9.02 -9.26 12.62
CA GLN A 339 -8.31 -8.03 12.95
C GLN A 339 -6.84 -8.08 12.51
N PHE A 340 -6.39 -7.01 11.88
CA PHE A 340 -5.00 -6.67 11.66
C PHE A 340 -4.67 -5.44 12.51
N SER A 341 -4.05 -5.64 13.67
CA SER A 341 -3.57 -4.57 14.57
C SER A 341 -2.20 -4.05 14.13
N ASP A 342 -1.81 -2.84 14.51
CA ASP A 342 -0.46 -2.31 14.22
C ASP A 342 -0.14 -2.22 12.71
N VAL A 343 -1.14 -1.88 11.90
CA VAL A 343 -0.98 -1.68 10.46
C VAL A 343 -0.38 -0.30 10.22
N VAL A 344 0.75 -0.26 9.51
CA VAL A 344 1.32 0.99 8.98
C VAL A 344 0.28 1.64 8.07
N PRO A 345 -0.04 2.93 8.21
CA PRO A 345 -0.88 3.65 7.25
C PRO A 345 -0.40 3.42 5.81
N GLY A 346 -1.31 3.48 4.84
CA GLY A 346 -0.97 3.19 3.45
C GLY A 346 -2.12 2.60 2.66
N ARG A 347 -1.83 2.06 1.48
CA ARG A 347 -2.85 1.50 0.59
C ARG A 347 -2.82 -0.02 0.64
N TYR A 348 -3.96 -0.61 1.00
CA TYR A 348 -4.09 -2.06 1.11
C TYR A 348 -5.35 -2.57 0.44
N THR A 349 -5.31 -3.85 0.08
CA THR A 349 -6.46 -4.65 -0.29
C THR A 349 -6.71 -5.67 0.80
N VAL A 350 -7.94 -5.76 1.30
CA VAL A 350 -8.35 -6.85 2.20
C VAL A 350 -9.09 -7.88 1.37
N ARG A 351 -8.75 -9.16 1.53
CA ARG A 351 -9.32 -10.28 0.79
C ARG A 351 -9.71 -11.41 1.72
N HIS A 352 -10.96 -11.86 1.63
CA HIS A 352 -11.38 -13.15 2.18
C HIS A 352 -10.97 -14.25 1.19
N LEU A 353 -10.24 -15.26 1.68
CA LEU A 353 -9.92 -16.45 0.89
C LEU A 353 -11.09 -17.43 0.96
N LEU A 354 -11.82 -17.57 -0.14
CA LEU A 354 -12.96 -18.48 -0.29
C LEU A 354 -12.51 -19.94 -0.32
N GLU A 355 -13.32 -20.82 0.25
CA GLU A 355 -13.18 -22.27 0.15
C GLU A 355 -13.83 -22.78 -1.14
N SER A 356 -13.58 -24.04 -1.49
CA SER A 356 -14.18 -24.65 -2.69
C SER A 356 -15.71 -24.61 -2.59
N GLY A 357 -16.37 -24.21 -3.68
CA GLY A 357 -17.84 -24.11 -3.73
C GLY A 357 -18.41 -22.79 -3.22
N GLU A 358 -17.59 -21.85 -2.73
CA GLU A 358 -18.08 -20.58 -2.20
C GLU A 358 -17.89 -19.40 -3.18
N LEU A 359 -18.79 -18.42 -3.06
CA LEU A 359 -18.72 -17.13 -3.76
C LEU A 359 -18.68 -15.99 -2.75
N GLN A 360 -17.83 -15.00 -2.97
CA GLN A 360 -17.86 -13.76 -2.19
C GLN A 360 -19.03 -12.90 -2.67
N THR A 361 -19.82 -12.37 -1.74
CA THR A 361 -20.98 -11.49 -1.98
C THR A 361 -20.84 -10.09 -1.35
N ALA A 362 -19.82 -9.86 -0.51
CA ALA A 362 -19.45 -8.53 -0.04
C ALA A 362 -17.93 -8.40 0.20
N PRO A 363 -17.32 -7.21 0.07
CA PRO A 363 -17.94 -5.94 -0.32
C PRO A 363 -18.05 -5.76 -1.84
N PHE A 364 -19.26 -5.57 -2.35
CA PHE A 364 -19.50 -5.00 -3.68
C PHE A 364 -20.35 -3.74 -3.54
N SER A 365 -20.02 -2.69 -4.31
CA SER A 365 -20.73 -1.41 -4.27
C SER A 365 -22.16 -1.49 -4.83
N SER A 366 -22.49 -2.60 -5.51
CA SER A 366 -23.79 -2.95 -6.05
C SER A 366 -23.79 -4.43 -6.45
N PRO A 367 -24.95 -5.14 -6.42
CA PRO A 367 -25.08 -6.50 -6.93
C PRO A 367 -24.58 -6.68 -8.38
N TYR A 368 -24.61 -5.62 -9.20
CA TYR A 368 -24.12 -5.68 -10.58
C TYR A 368 -22.59 -5.69 -10.69
N ALA A 369 -21.86 -5.04 -9.77
CA ALA A 369 -20.40 -5.05 -9.78
C ALA A 369 -19.86 -6.44 -9.44
N GLU A 370 -20.52 -7.12 -8.50
CA GLU A 370 -20.27 -8.52 -8.18
C GLU A 370 -20.57 -9.44 -9.37
N LEU A 371 -21.80 -9.36 -9.90
CA LEU A 371 -22.22 -10.22 -11.00
C LEU A 371 -21.30 -10.04 -12.21
N ALA A 372 -20.85 -8.82 -12.46
CA ALA A 372 -19.94 -8.53 -13.56
C ALA A 372 -18.55 -9.13 -13.31
N TYR A 373 -18.01 -9.01 -12.10
CA TYR A 373 -16.77 -9.68 -11.70
C TYR A 373 -16.87 -11.20 -11.88
N ARG A 374 -17.95 -11.82 -11.41
CA ARG A 374 -18.17 -13.27 -11.54
C ARG A 374 -18.27 -13.71 -12.99
N VAL A 375 -19.06 -12.98 -13.81
CA VAL A 375 -19.22 -13.27 -15.23
C VAL A 375 -17.90 -13.12 -15.97
N ASP A 376 -17.09 -12.11 -15.64
CA ASP A 376 -15.77 -11.91 -16.24
C ASP A 376 -14.81 -13.05 -15.90
N GLN A 377 -14.70 -13.41 -14.61
CA GLN A 377 -13.84 -14.51 -14.16
C GLN A 377 -14.28 -15.88 -14.71
N GLN A 378 -15.58 -16.13 -14.77
CA GLN A 378 -16.11 -17.39 -15.29
C GLN A 378 -15.89 -17.51 -16.80
N PHE A 379 -16.13 -16.42 -17.55
CA PHE A 379 -16.18 -16.49 -19.00
C PHE A 379 -14.90 -16.03 -19.72
N GLY A 380 -14.01 -15.29 -19.05
CA GLY A 380 -12.84 -14.66 -19.66
C GLY A 380 -13.29 -13.70 -20.75
N LEU A 381 -14.08 -12.68 -20.37
CA LEU A 381 -14.63 -11.75 -21.35
C LEU A 381 -13.53 -10.82 -21.84
N ARG A 382 -13.49 -10.56 -23.16
CA ARG A 382 -12.53 -9.62 -23.73
C ARG A 382 -13.11 -8.75 -24.83
N PHE A 383 -12.56 -7.54 -24.92
CA PHE A 383 -12.78 -6.63 -26.03
C PHE A 383 -11.88 -7.00 -27.22
N THR A 384 -12.48 -7.20 -28.39
CA THR A 384 -11.76 -7.62 -29.61
C THR A 384 -11.38 -6.46 -30.52
N GLY A 385 -11.30 -5.23 -30.00
CA GLY A 385 -10.96 -4.02 -30.77
C GLY A 385 -12.14 -3.31 -31.44
N LYS A 386 -13.33 -3.93 -31.50
CA LYS A 386 -14.59 -3.30 -31.93
C LYS A 386 -15.80 -4.07 -31.36
N PHE A 387 -16.84 -3.37 -30.95
CA PHE A 387 -18.06 -3.97 -30.36
C PHE A 387 -19.10 -4.49 -31.39
N PHE A 388 -18.77 -4.61 -32.67
CA PHE A 388 -19.66 -5.04 -33.76
C PHE A 388 -21.14 -4.63 -33.58
N GLU A 389 -21.41 -3.33 -33.67
CA GLU A 389 -22.77 -2.83 -33.47
C GLU A 389 -23.67 -3.21 -34.67
N SER A 390 -24.88 -3.71 -34.39
CA SER A 390 -25.98 -3.91 -35.36
C SER A 390 -25.93 -5.14 -36.28
N PHE A 391 -25.41 -6.29 -35.83
CA PHE A 391 -25.51 -7.55 -36.61
C PHE A 391 -26.97 -8.06 -36.74
N GLY A 392 -27.86 -7.74 -35.79
CA GLY A 392 -29.25 -8.22 -35.78
C GLY A 392 -30.33 -7.19 -35.48
N THR A 393 -30.13 -5.94 -35.94
CA THR A 393 -31.07 -4.81 -35.91
C THR A 393 -31.30 -4.04 -34.59
N ASN A 394 -30.82 -4.48 -33.41
CA ASN A 394 -31.10 -3.76 -32.14
C ASN A 394 -29.92 -2.99 -31.52
N GLN A 395 -28.86 -2.70 -32.29
CA GLN A 395 -27.64 -2.03 -31.79
C GLN A 395 -27.08 -2.77 -30.56
N GLU A 396 -26.69 -4.03 -30.72
CA GLU A 396 -26.08 -4.83 -29.65
C GLU A 396 -24.56 -4.64 -29.62
N ARG A 397 -23.93 -4.83 -28.45
CA ARG A 397 -22.47 -4.76 -28.29
C ARG A 397 -21.88 -6.14 -28.04
N PHE A 398 -21.02 -6.59 -28.93
CA PHE A 398 -20.41 -7.91 -28.88
C PHE A 398 -19.09 -7.91 -28.11
N LEU A 399 -18.92 -8.93 -27.28
CA LEU A 399 -17.71 -9.30 -26.57
C LEU A 399 -17.37 -10.76 -26.91
N PHE A 400 -16.11 -11.16 -26.67
CA PHE A 400 -15.72 -12.55 -26.81
C PHE A 400 -15.52 -13.19 -25.45
N ALA A 401 -16.09 -14.38 -25.23
CA ALA A 401 -15.91 -15.19 -24.04
C ALA A 401 -14.90 -16.31 -24.33
N ASP A 402 -13.68 -16.17 -23.82
CA ASP A 402 -12.57 -17.09 -24.14
C ASP A 402 -12.81 -18.51 -23.62
N SER A 403 -13.35 -18.65 -22.40
CA SER A 403 -13.59 -19.96 -21.75
C SER A 403 -14.53 -20.89 -22.52
N ILE A 404 -15.50 -20.32 -23.25
CA ILE A 404 -16.51 -21.05 -24.02
C ILE A 404 -16.33 -20.88 -25.52
N ASN A 405 -15.24 -20.21 -25.93
CA ASN A 405 -14.89 -19.91 -27.32
C ASN A 405 -16.09 -19.41 -28.14
N ALA A 406 -16.84 -18.45 -27.58
CA ALA A 406 -18.09 -17.98 -28.17
C ALA A 406 -18.23 -16.46 -28.06
N TRP A 407 -18.94 -15.90 -29.03
CA TRP A 407 -19.39 -14.51 -28.95
C TRP A 407 -20.54 -14.37 -27.96
N VAL A 408 -20.51 -13.30 -27.20
CA VAL A 408 -21.62 -12.86 -26.34
C VAL A 408 -22.02 -11.45 -26.73
N TYR A 409 -23.26 -11.06 -26.49
CA TYR A 409 -23.73 -9.71 -26.80
C TYR A 409 -24.54 -9.10 -25.67
N LEU A 410 -24.36 -7.79 -25.49
CA LEU A 410 -25.14 -6.94 -24.58
C LEU A 410 -26.27 -6.25 -25.33
N THR A 411 -27.46 -6.30 -24.76
CA THR A 411 -28.60 -5.47 -25.17
C THR A 411 -28.55 -4.10 -24.50
N LYS A 412 -29.33 -3.13 -25.01
CA LYS A 412 -29.48 -1.80 -24.38
C LYS A 412 -30.02 -1.84 -22.93
N THR A 413 -30.72 -2.91 -22.57
CA THR A 413 -31.23 -3.12 -21.21
C THR A 413 -30.16 -3.62 -20.25
N GLY A 414 -29.00 -4.03 -20.75
CA GLY A 414 -27.92 -4.63 -19.95
C GLY A 414 -27.96 -6.15 -19.90
N ASP A 415 -28.86 -6.81 -20.62
CA ASP A 415 -28.91 -8.27 -20.64
C ASP A 415 -27.75 -8.81 -21.51
N LEU A 416 -27.00 -9.76 -20.95
CA LEU A 416 -25.89 -10.44 -21.61
C LEU A 416 -26.34 -11.80 -22.11
N PHE A 417 -26.14 -12.08 -23.40
CA PHE A 417 -26.51 -13.34 -24.04
C PHE A 417 -25.30 -14.02 -24.68
N ARG A 418 -25.24 -15.35 -24.61
CA ARG A 418 -24.41 -16.17 -25.50
C ARG A 418 -25.03 -16.16 -26.88
N TRP A 419 -24.27 -15.77 -27.89
CA TRP A 419 -24.76 -15.74 -29.27
C TRP A 419 -24.88 -17.15 -29.86
N ASN A 420 -26.06 -17.48 -30.40
CA ASN A 420 -26.30 -18.71 -31.15
C ASN A 420 -26.38 -18.34 -32.65
N PRO A 421 -25.33 -18.62 -33.45
CA PRO A 421 -25.31 -18.22 -34.86
C PRO A 421 -26.38 -18.96 -35.67
N THR A 422 -27.09 -18.23 -36.54
CA THR A 422 -28.07 -18.80 -37.49
C THR A 422 -27.51 -18.74 -38.92
N SER A 423 -27.70 -19.80 -39.72
CA SER A 423 -27.16 -19.89 -41.08
C SER A 423 -27.91 -18.99 -42.08
N GLY A 424 -27.20 -18.19 -42.88
CA GLY A 424 -27.71 -17.36 -44.00
C GLY A 424 -27.43 -15.85 -43.84
N PRO A 425 -27.67 -15.01 -44.88
CA PRO A 425 -27.24 -13.61 -44.90
C PRO A 425 -28.00 -12.69 -43.93
N ALA A 426 -27.30 -11.69 -43.38
CA ALA A 426 -27.80 -10.66 -42.45
C ALA A 426 -28.65 -9.58 -43.17
N PRO A 427 -29.53 -8.83 -42.47
CA PRO A 427 -29.77 -8.81 -41.02
C PRO A 427 -30.86 -9.79 -40.54
N LYS A 428 -30.67 -10.38 -39.35
CA LYS A 428 -31.59 -11.35 -38.73
C LYS A 428 -31.78 -11.07 -37.24
N PRO A 429 -32.90 -11.49 -36.61
CA PRO A 429 -33.04 -11.45 -35.16
C PRO A 429 -31.89 -12.22 -34.49
N LEU A 430 -31.22 -11.60 -33.53
CA LEU A 430 -30.25 -12.32 -32.71
C LEU A 430 -30.99 -13.35 -31.85
N THR A 431 -30.55 -14.60 -31.95
CA THR A 431 -30.93 -15.65 -31.02
C THR A 431 -29.76 -15.92 -30.08
N GLY A 432 -30.04 -16.00 -28.79
CA GLY A 432 -29.01 -16.25 -27.78
C GLY A 432 -29.59 -16.81 -26.50
N THR A 433 -28.72 -17.42 -25.71
CA THR A 433 -29.05 -17.93 -24.37
C THR A 433 -28.65 -16.88 -23.35
N LEU A 434 -29.56 -16.47 -22.46
CA LEU A 434 -29.28 -15.47 -21.44
C LEU A 434 -28.19 -15.98 -20.48
N ILE A 435 -27.14 -15.19 -20.27
CA ILE A 435 -26.04 -15.45 -19.34
C ILE A 435 -26.30 -14.71 -18.02
N ALA A 436 -26.58 -13.40 -18.09
CA ALA A 436 -26.74 -12.55 -16.92
C ALA A 436 -27.61 -11.33 -17.25
N ARG A 437 -28.25 -10.76 -16.23
CA ARG A 437 -28.99 -9.49 -16.34
C ARG A 437 -28.25 -8.40 -15.59
N PHE A 438 -27.86 -7.35 -16.30
CA PHE A 438 -27.33 -6.11 -15.73
C PHE A 438 -28.33 -4.97 -15.90
N ASP A 439 -27.91 -3.75 -15.55
CA ASP A 439 -28.61 -2.54 -15.97
C ASP A 439 -28.06 -1.98 -17.30
N GLY A 440 -28.78 -1.02 -17.89
CA GLY A 440 -28.39 -0.41 -19.16
C GLY A 440 -27.05 0.33 -19.13
N THR A 441 -26.45 0.57 -17.96
CA THR A 441 -25.15 1.24 -17.87
C THR A 441 -24.00 0.35 -18.37
N PHE A 442 -24.16 -0.98 -18.32
CA PHE A 442 -23.19 -1.93 -18.88
C PHE A 442 -23.19 -1.94 -20.40
N TYR A 443 -24.33 -1.62 -21.02
CA TYR A 443 -24.37 -1.38 -22.46
C TYR A 443 -23.62 -0.10 -22.82
N THR A 444 -23.84 0.99 -22.08
CA THR A 444 -23.17 2.27 -22.35
C THR A 444 -21.67 2.20 -22.12
N ASP A 445 -21.25 1.47 -21.09
CA ASP A 445 -19.86 1.27 -20.68
C ASP A 445 -19.58 -0.23 -20.44
N PRO A 446 -19.25 -1.00 -21.50
CA PRO A 446 -18.95 -2.42 -21.38
C PRO A 446 -17.68 -2.73 -20.59
N THR A 447 -16.83 -1.73 -20.28
CA THR A 447 -15.59 -1.95 -19.51
C THR A 447 -15.87 -2.47 -18.11
N LYS A 448 -17.06 -2.18 -17.57
CA LYS A 448 -17.55 -2.70 -16.29
C LYS A 448 -17.70 -4.23 -16.27
N LEU A 449 -17.65 -4.90 -17.43
CA LEU A 449 -17.94 -6.32 -17.59
C LEU A 449 -16.72 -7.18 -17.99
N TYR A 450 -15.76 -6.66 -18.77
CA TYR A 450 -14.60 -7.44 -19.26
C TYR A 450 -13.25 -7.04 -18.62
N ASN A 451 -13.30 -6.15 -17.63
CA ASN A 451 -12.20 -5.76 -16.74
C ASN A 451 -12.79 -5.47 -15.35
N ALA A 452 -13.74 -6.30 -14.92
CA ALA A 452 -14.47 -6.03 -13.69
C ALA A 452 -13.49 -6.12 -12.50
N PRO A 453 -13.34 -5.06 -11.68
CA PRO A 453 -12.39 -5.08 -10.58
C PRO A 453 -12.94 -5.89 -9.40
N ALA A 454 -12.07 -6.65 -8.72
CA ALA A 454 -12.34 -7.10 -7.37
C ALA A 454 -12.39 -5.86 -6.47
N THR A 455 -13.59 -5.47 -5.99
CA THR A 455 -13.79 -4.18 -5.32
C THR A 455 -13.32 -4.20 -3.86
N SER A 456 -12.01 -4.19 -3.60
CA SER A 456 -11.51 -3.91 -2.24
C SER A 456 -10.16 -3.19 -2.14
N ILE A 457 -9.80 -2.33 -3.11
CA ILE A 457 -8.66 -1.42 -2.92
C ILE A 457 -9.09 -0.21 -2.10
N ARG A 458 -8.51 0.03 -0.91
CA ARG A 458 -8.80 1.22 -0.09
C ARG A 458 -7.53 1.88 0.47
N THR A 459 -7.59 3.19 0.62
CA THR A 459 -6.58 3.99 1.33
C THR A 459 -6.86 3.91 2.82
N ILE A 460 -5.87 3.48 3.60
CA ILE A 460 -5.93 3.29 5.05
C ILE A 460 -5.13 4.43 5.71
N SER A 461 -5.82 5.33 6.41
CA SER A 461 -5.19 6.42 7.16
C SER A 461 -4.99 6.05 8.64
N GLY A 462 -3.93 6.59 9.25
CA GLY A 462 -3.65 6.43 10.68
C GLY A 462 -4.79 6.97 11.56
N GLY A 463 -5.08 6.28 12.67
CA GLY A 463 -6.04 6.73 13.70
C GLY A 463 -7.53 6.45 13.44
N VAL A 464 -7.92 5.87 12.30
CA VAL A 464 -9.33 5.51 11.99
C VAL A 464 -9.53 4.00 12.08
N ARG A 465 -10.55 3.53 12.81
CA ARG A 465 -10.98 2.11 12.75
C ARG A 465 -11.58 1.84 11.37
N ASN A 466 -10.94 0.96 10.62
CA ASN A 466 -11.38 0.57 9.30
C ASN A 466 -12.13 -0.77 9.39
N ASN A 467 -13.46 -0.72 9.43
CA ASN A 467 -14.31 -1.90 9.54
C ASN A 467 -14.78 -2.40 8.17
N TYR A 468 -14.45 -3.63 7.80
CA TYR A 468 -14.79 -4.21 6.48
C TYR A 468 -15.40 -5.61 6.62
N ASP A 469 -16.71 -5.73 6.47
CA ASP A 469 -17.36 -7.03 6.53
C ASP A 469 -17.29 -7.76 5.18
N PHE A 470 -17.09 -9.09 5.23
CA PHE A 470 -17.13 -9.98 4.07
C PHE A 470 -18.36 -10.87 4.15
N GLY A 471 -19.12 -10.94 3.06
CA GLY A 471 -20.22 -11.87 2.86
C GLY A 471 -19.79 -12.96 1.89
N TYR A 472 -20.21 -14.21 2.13
CA TYR A 472 -20.04 -15.30 1.18
C TYR A 472 -21.27 -16.20 1.10
N PHE A 473 -21.49 -16.84 -0.05
CA PHE A 473 -22.54 -17.82 -0.29
C PHE A 473 -21.92 -19.18 -0.65
N ASP A 474 -22.38 -20.24 0.00
CA ASP A 474 -22.01 -21.63 -0.31
C ASP A 474 -22.94 -22.20 -1.39
N ILE A 475 -22.37 -22.51 -2.57
CA ILE A 475 -23.12 -23.05 -3.70
C ILE A 475 -23.56 -24.50 -3.43
N ASP A 476 -22.74 -25.28 -2.75
CA ASP A 476 -22.97 -26.72 -2.56
C ASP A 476 -24.11 -26.96 -1.55
N ALA A 477 -24.28 -26.06 -0.58
CA ALA A 477 -25.41 -26.09 0.36
C ALA A 477 -26.77 -25.82 -0.31
N ALA A 478 -26.80 -25.11 -1.45
CA ALA A 478 -28.02 -24.77 -2.17
C ALA A 478 -28.52 -25.90 -3.09
N PHE A 479 -27.63 -26.80 -3.49
CA PHE A 479 -27.94 -27.99 -4.27
C PHE A 479 -27.92 -29.24 -3.39
N GLY A 480 -28.76 -29.26 -2.36
CA GLY A 480 -28.99 -30.47 -1.56
C GLY A 480 -29.33 -31.66 -2.46
N ASP A 481 -28.43 -32.65 -2.47
CA ASP A 481 -28.70 -34.07 -2.67
C ASP A 481 -29.71 -34.40 -3.80
N SER A 482 -29.37 -34.06 -5.04
CA SER A 482 -29.99 -34.72 -6.19
C SER A 482 -29.09 -35.87 -6.63
N GLY A 483 -29.30 -37.03 -6.00
CA GLY A 483 -28.74 -38.29 -6.46
C GLY A 483 -29.00 -38.48 -7.96
N LEU A 484 -27.96 -38.32 -8.76
CA LEU A 484 -27.91 -38.72 -10.16
C LEU A 484 -26.56 -39.40 -10.41
N LEU A 485 -26.41 -40.58 -9.83
CA LEU A 485 -25.65 -41.66 -10.44
C LEU A 485 -26.64 -42.78 -10.75
N GLY A 486 -27.23 -42.70 -11.94
CA GLY A 486 -27.81 -43.81 -12.67
C GLY A 486 -26.87 -44.22 -13.78
#